data_AF-A0A6L4ARC4-F1
#
_entry.id   AF-A0A6L4ARC4-F1
#
_cell.length_a   1.000
_cell.length_b   1.000
_cell.length_c   1.000
_cell.angle_alpha   90.00
_cell.angle_beta   90.00
_cell.angle_gamma   90.00
#
_symmetry.space_group_name_H-M   'P 1'
#
loop_
_entity.id
_entity.type
_entity.pdbx_description
1 polymer ?
#
loop_
_entity_poly.entity_id
_entity_poly.type
_entity_poly.pdbx_seq_one_letter_code
_entity_poly.pdbx_strand_id
1 'polypeptide(L)'
;MSFDRFRVQTEIENELGCNDLNKWNQYYDKLKNYKISETRKNRLETLLKEDAADLYYKAVYSIADSIYCISEGRHSWSVVKLYYAVFYLLRCSLATKRHAFIRNKQIFTILLEDNEIPIPREKKKIHGDHATTIATYIDLVGDDDILQTNKVQETNVYHWIMELRNRIHYRERAFQEPTQQHFVANLFNKQTAKDQIEEYLCDKDPKYCFLEDHCCLAAPLKLASIVRNDIGVFLERSPLDQPKQNEIKKLVSSIGLDKSNIFAPIYS
;
A
#
# COMPACT_ATOMS: atom_id res chain seq x y z
N MET A 1 2.61 16.66 -20.17
CA MET A 1 2.28 15.22 -20.17
C MET A 1 1.07 15.02 -19.29
N SER A 2 -0.03 14.51 -19.83
CA SER A 2 -1.17 14.08 -19.02
C SER A 2 -0.89 12.64 -18.57
N PHE A 3 -0.67 12.44 -17.28
CA PHE A 3 -0.68 11.12 -16.66
C PHE A 3 -1.93 11.02 -15.79
N ASP A 4 -2.48 9.83 -15.64
CA ASP A 4 -3.68 9.62 -14.82
C ASP A 4 -3.34 9.84 -13.34
N ARG A 5 -4.04 10.78 -12.71
CA ARG A 5 -3.80 11.23 -11.33
C ARG A 5 -4.95 10.77 -10.47
N PHE A 6 -4.73 10.75 -9.15
CA PHE A 6 -5.81 10.49 -8.21
C PHE A 6 -7.01 11.39 -8.50
N ARG A 7 -8.18 10.77 -8.55
CA ARG A 7 -9.42 11.42 -8.95
C ARG A 7 -9.81 12.48 -7.93
N VAL A 8 -9.61 12.20 -6.63
CA VAL A 8 -9.85 13.17 -5.55
C VAL A 8 -8.93 14.39 -5.66
N GLN A 9 -7.64 14.19 -6.00
CA GLN A 9 -6.71 15.30 -6.25
C GLN A 9 -7.23 16.19 -7.38
N THR A 10 -7.63 15.58 -8.50
CA THR A 10 -8.08 16.31 -9.68
C THR A 10 -9.41 17.05 -9.42
N GLU A 11 -10.34 16.45 -8.68
CA GLU A 11 -11.61 17.09 -8.31
C GLU A 11 -11.37 18.34 -7.44
N ILE A 12 -10.54 18.25 -6.40
CA ILE A 12 -10.23 19.40 -5.52
C ILE A 12 -9.49 20.50 -6.29
N GLU A 13 -8.56 20.14 -7.18
CA GLU A 13 -7.91 21.12 -8.06
C GLU A 13 -8.93 21.89 -8.92
N ASN A 14 -9.87 21.17 -9.52
CA ASN A 14 -10.94 21.75 -10.33
C ASN A 14 -11.86 22.65 -9.50
N GLU A 15 -12.25 22.22 -8.30
CA GLU A 15 -13.08 23.02 -7.39
C GLU A 15 -12.40 24.32 -6.96
N LEU A 16 -11.08 24.31 -6.80
CA LEU A 16 -10.29 25.50 -6.50
C LEU A 16 -10.04 26.39 -7.73
N GLY A 17 -10.46 25.94 -8.92
CA GLY A 17 -10.33 26.64 -10.20
C GLY A 17 -8.99 26.44 -10.90
N CYS A 18 -8.21 25.42 -10.52
CA CYS A 18 -6.90 25.15 -11.10
C CYS A 18 -7.00 24.21 -12.32
N ASN A 19 -7.09 24.78 -13.51
CA ASN A 19 -7.14 24.03 -14.77
C ASN A 19 -5.75 23.81 -15.43
N ASP A 20 -4.68 24.34 -14.83
CA ASP A 20 -3.30 24.21 -15.32
C ASP A 20 -2.39 23.72 -14.19
N LEU A 21 -1.94 22.46 -14.30
CA LEU A 21 -1.11 21.81 -13.29
C LEU A 21 0.20 22.55 -13.01
N ASN A 22 0.75 23.28 -13.98
CA ASN A 22 1.97 24.06 -13.76
C ASN A 22 1.74 25.23 -12.79
N LYS A 23 0.48 25.65 -12.64
CA LYS A 23 0.06 26.72 -11.73
C LYS A 23 -0.48 26.19 -10.41
N TRP A 24 -0.55 24.88 -10.21
CA TRP A 24 -1.16 24.29 -9.01
C TRP A 24 -0.53 24.80 -7.71
N ASN A 25 0.79 24.99 -7.68
CA ASN A 25 1.49 25.55 -6.52
C ASN A 25 1.04 26.99 -6.14
N GLN A 26 0.38 27.72 -7.03
CA GLN A 26 -0.18 29.06 -6.76
C GLN A 26 -1.48 28.98 -5.94
N TYR A 27 -2.12 27.81 -5.88
CA TYR A 27 -3.37 27.57 -5.14
C TYR A 27 -3.13 27.06 -3.72
N TYR A 28 -1.88 27.06 -3.25
CA TYR A 28 -1.49 26.56 -1.92
C TYR A 28 -2.32 27.17 -0.78
N ASP A 29 -2.48 28.49 -0.75
CA ASP A 29 -3.24 29.18 0.30
C ASP A 29 -4.74 28.90 0.19
N LYS A 30 -5.26 28.73 -1.03
CA LYS A 30 -6.65 28.31 -1.24
C LYS A 30 -6.89 26.89 -0.74
N LEU A 31 -5.98 25.97 -1.03
CA LEU A 31 -6.06 24.58 -0.56
C LEU A 31 -6.03 24.52 0.97
N LYS A 32 -5.15 25.27 1.63
CA LYS A 32 -5.08 25.29 3.11
C LYS A 32 -6.39 25.70 3.79
N ASN A 33 -7.18 26.52 3.12
CA ASN A 33 -8.47 27.01 3.61
C ASN A 33 -9.66 26.32 2.95
N TYR A 34 -9.41 25.31 2.10
CA TYR A 34 -10.47 24.53 1.46
C TYR A 34 -11.25 23.78 2.53
N LYS A 35 -12.58 23.84 2.44
CA LYS A 35 -13.51 23.13 3.30
C LYS A 35 -14.40 22.27 2.44
N ILE A 36 -14.58 21.03 2.85
CA ILE A 36 -15.56 20.13 2.21
C ILE A 36 -16.96 20.64 2.56
N SER A 37 -17.78 20.82 1.53
CA SER A 37 -19.22 21.03 1.71
C SER A 37 -19.96 19.69 1.69
N GLU A 38 -21.05 19.60 2.44
CA GLU A 38 -21.94 18.43 2.46
C GLU A 38 -22.34 17.95 1.05
N THR A 39 -22.62 18.88 0.12
CA THR A 39 -22.98 18.57 -1.27
C THR A 39 -21.86 17.91 -2.07
N ARG A 40 -20.58 18.09 -1.67
CA ARG A 40 -19.39 17.58 -2.37
C ARG A 40 -18.83 16.32 -1.75
N LYS A 41 -19.08 16.10 -0.46
CA LYS A 41 -18.64 14.92 0.30
C LYS A 41 -18.91 13.62 -0.47
N ASN A 42 -20.16 13.38 -0.89
CA ASN A 42 -20.55 12.14 -1.59
C ASN A 42 -19.79 11.93 -2.90
N ARG A 43 -19.53 13.02 -3.64
CA ARG A 43 -18.75 12.97 -4.88
C ARG A 43 -17.30 12.61 -4.59
N LEU A 44 -16.65 13.28 -3.65
CA LEU A 44 -15.27 13.00 -3.27
C LEU A 44 -15.12 11.57 -2.71
N GLU A 45 -16.08 11.09 -1.93
CA GLU A 45 -16.08 9.72 -1.40
C GLU A 45 -16.18 8.69 -2.53
N THR A 46 -17.01 8.94 -3.54
CA THR A 46 -17.11 8.06 -4.73
C THR A 46 -15.78 7.98 -5.48
N LEU A 47 -15.11 9.12 -5.67
CA LEU A 47 -13.78 9.19 -6.31
C LEU A 47 -12.70 8.53 -5.44
N LEU A 48 -12.79 8.66 -4.12
CA LEU A 48 -11.87 8.02 -3.18
C LEU A 48 -12.03 6.50 -3.19
N LYS A 49 -13.27 5.98 -3.33
CA LYS A 49 -13.55 4.56 -3.54
C LYS A 49 -12.85 4.02 -4.79
N GLU A 50 -12.89 4.76 -5.91
CA GLU A 50 -12.18 4.37 -7.14
C GLU A 50 -10.66 4.40 -6.95
N ASP A 51 -10.12 5.47 -6.36
CA ASP A 51 -8.69 5.60 -6.07
C ASP A 51 -8.19 4.50 -5.12
N ALA A 52 -8.99 4.11 -4.12
CA ALA A 52 -8.69 3.00 -3.21
C ALA A 52 -8.63 1.66 -3.93
N ALA A 53 -9.59 1.37 -4.84
CA ALA A 53 -9.60 0.14 -5.62
C ALA A 53 -8.36 0.01 -6.52
N ASP A 54 -7.92 1.12 -7.14
CA ASP A 54 -6.70 1.13 -7.96
C ASP A 54 -5.42 0.96 -7.13
N LEU A 55 -5.36 1.57 -5.94
CA LEU A 55 -4.27 1.34 -4.97
C LEU A 55 -4.22 -0.11 -4.52
N TYR A 56 -5.36 -0.69 -4.17
CA TYR A 56 -5.47 -2.07 -3.76
C TYR A 56 -5.00 -3.03 -4.85
N TYR A 57 -5.42 -2.80 -6.10
CA TYR A 57 -4.94 -3.60 -7.23
C TYR A 57 -3.42 -3.53 -7.39
N LYS A 58 -2.84 -2.32 -7.36
CA LYS A 58 -1.38 -2.14 -7.45
C LYS A 58 -0.66 -2.92 -6.36
N ALA A 59 -1.19 -2.93 -5.14
CA ALA A 59 -0.62 -3.69 -4.03
C ALA A 59 -0.66 -5.20 -4.26
N VAL A 60 -1.85 -5.76 -4.50
CA VAL A 60 -2.03 -7.21 -4.62
C VAL A 60 -1.30 -7.76 -5.83
N TYR A 61 -1.30 -7.03 -6.96
CA TYR A 61 -0.49 -7.39 -8.12
C TYR A 61 1.00 -7.42 -7.79
N SER A 62 1.51 -6.40 -7.09
CA SER A 62 2.93 -6.33 -6.70
C SER A 62 3.32 -7.47 -5.75
N ILE A 63 2.43 -7.88 -4.84
CA ILE A 63 2.62 -9.05 -3.95
C ILE A 63 2.68 -10.32 -4.79
N ALA A 64 1.68 -10.55 -5.65
CA ALA A 64 1.59 -11.74 -6.50
C ALA A 64 2.81 -11.90 -7.41
N ASP A 65 3.25 -10.81 -8.04
CA ASP A 65 4.43 -10.79 -8.91
C ASP A 65 5.74 -10.99 -8.11
N SER A 66 5.81 -10.48 -6.88
CA SER A 66 6.94 -10.75 -5.97
C SER A 66 7.03 -12.22 -5.58
N ILE A 67 5.89 -12.82 -5.22
CA ILE A 67 5.80 -14.25 -4.90
C ILE A 67 6.28 -15.09 -6.09
N TYR A 68 5.79 -14.79 -7.30
CA TYR A 68 6.25 -15.44 -8.52
C TYR A 68 7.76 -15.29 -8.71
N CYS A 69 8.28 -14.07 -8.62
CA CYS A 69 9.71 -13.80 -8.80
C CYS A 69 10.58 -14.52 -7.75
N ILE A 70 10.18 -14.55 -6.48
CA ILE A 70 10.90 -15.26 -5.41
C ILE A 70 10.95 -16.76 -5.71
N SER A 71 9.83 -17.36 -6.13
CA SER A 71 9.77 -18.78 -6.50
C SER A 71 10.66 -19.15 -7.69
N GLU A 72 11.11 -18.16 -8.45
CA GLU A 72 12.00 -18.26 -9.60
C GLU A 72 13.43 -17.80 -9.27
N GLY A 73 13.76 -17.57 -7.99
CA GLY A 73 15.08 -17.12 -7.55
C GLY A 73 15.37 -15.62 -7.72
N ARG A 74 14.42 -14.84 -8.25
CA ARG A 74 14.53 -13.39 -8.47
C ARG A 74 13.94 -12.65 -7.26
N HIS A 75 14.76 -12.29 -6.29
CA HIS A 75 14.31 -11.86 -4.97
C HIS A 75 14.73 -10.43 -4.60
N SER A 76 15.85 -9.90 -5.09
CA SER A 76 16.28 -8.52 -4.82
C SER A 76 15.22 -7.50 -5.29
N TRP A 77 14.70 -7.68 -6.49
CA TRP A 77 13.64 -6.81 -7.02
C TRP A 77 12.28 -7.05 -6.33
N SER A 78 12.05 -8.24 -5.81
CA SER A 78 10.84 -8.58 -5.05
C SER A 78 10.77 -7.79 -3.74
N VAL A 79 11.90 -7.51 -3.08
CA VAL A 79 11.95 -6.58 -1.93
C VAL A 79 11.39 -5.21 -2.30
N VAL A 80 11.78 -4.68 -3.46
CA VAL A 80 11.32 -3.36 -3.92
C VAL A 80 9.82 -3.38 -4.18
N LYS A 81 9.32 -4.40 -4.89
CA LYS A 81 7.89 -4.58 -5.18
C LYS A 81 7.06 -4.74 -3.90
N LEU A 82 7.52 -5.54 -2.93
CA LEU A 82 6.84 -5.76 -1.65
C LEU A 82 6.75 -4.47 -0.84
N TYR A 83 7.81 -3.66 -0.83
CA TYR A 83 7.75 -2.34 -0.23
C TYR A 83 6.70 -1.42 -0.90
N TYR A 84 6.64 -1.39 -2.23
CA TYR A 84 5.63 -0.59 -2.92
C TYR A 84 4.22 -1.13 -2.65
N ALA A 85 4.05 -2.44 -2.52
CA ALA A 85 2.79 -3.03 -2.10
C ALA A 85 2.35 -2.51 -0.73
N VAL A 86 3.24 -2.48 0.26
CA VAL A 86 2.99 -1.87 1.57
C VAL A 86 2.57 -0.41 1.39
N PHE A 87 3.36 0.40 0.67
CA PHE A 87 3.03 1.80 0.44
C PHE A 87 1.62 2.01 -0.16
N TYR A 88 1.21 1.18 -1.12
CA TYR A 88 -0.13 1.23 -1.70
C TYR A 88 -1.21 0.78 -0.71
N LEU A 89 -0.96 -0.26 0.09
CA LEU A 89 -1.90 -0.74 1.11
C LEU A 89 -2.11 0.29 2.23
N LEU A 90 -1.06 0.97 2.68
CA LEU A 90 -1.18 2.04 3.69
C LEU A 90 -2.10 3.16 3.19
N ARG A 91 -1.90 3.59 1.93
CA ARG A 91 -2.77 4.61 1.31
C ARG A 91 -4.20 4.10 1.12
N CYS A 92 -4.36 2.85 0.72
CA CYS A 92 -5.66 2.21 0.56
C CYS A 92 -6.41 2.16 1.90
N SER A 93 -5.75 1.73 2.98
CA SER A 93 -6.34 1.65 4.32
C SER A 93 -6.68 3.02 4.91
N LEU A 94 -5.92 4.07 4.57
CA LEU A 94 -6.30 5.45 4.90
C LEU A 94 -7.52 5.91 4.09
N ALA A 95 -7.60 5.52 2.81
CA ALA A 95 -8.75 5.83 1.98
C ALA A 95 -10.04 5.15 2.48
N THR A 96 -9.97 3.90 2.98
CA THR A 96 -11.13 3.23 3.60
C THR A 96 -11.60 3.93 4.90
N LYS A 97 -10.70 4.68 5.54
CA LYS A 97 -10.99 5.57 6.68
C LYS A 97 -11.29 7.01 6.23
N ARG A 98 -11.65 7.21 4.96
CA ARG A 98 -12.01 8.51 4.35
C ARG A 98 -10.90 9.56 4.35
N HIS A 99 -9.65 9.19 4.54
CA HIS A 99 -8.52 10.11 4.39
C HIS A 99 -7.99 10.12 2.95
N ALA A 100 -8.13 11.26 2.28
CA ALA A 100 -7.57 11.50 0.95
C ALA A 100 -6.23 12.24 1.03
N PHE A 101 -5.26 11.86 0.20
CA PHE A 101 -3.98 12.53 0.08
C PHE A 101 -4.00 13.55 -1.05
N ILE A 102 -3.59 14.79 -0.77
CA ILE A 102 -3.50 15.89 -1.73
C ILE A 102 -2.07 16.43 -1.74
N ARG A 103 -1.46 16.59 -2.92
CA ARG A 103 -0.10 17.12 -3.06
C ARG A 103 -0.13 18.53 -3.62
N ASN A 104 0.35 19.53 -2.88
CA ASN A 104 0.57 20.91 -3.35
C ASN A 104 1.75 21.52 -2.59
N LYS A 105 2.91 21.68 -3.23
CA LYS A 105 4.24 21.96 -2.62
C LYS A 105 4.72 20.92 -1.58
N GLN A 106 3.81 20.37 -0.78
CA GLN A 106 3.97 19.34 0.22
C GLN A 106 2.74 18.43 0.19
N ILE A 107 2.76 17.37 0.98
CA ILE A 107 1.63 16.44 1.12
C ILE A 107 0.69 16.89 2.23
N PHE A 108 -0.60 16.88 1.90
CA PHE A 108 -1.71 17.07 2.81
C PHE A 108 -2.55 15.80 2.89
N THR A 109 -3.27 15.64 4.00
CA THR A 109 -4.45 14.77 4.06
C THR A 109 -5.68 15.59 4.36
N ILE A 110 -6.82 15.20 3.81
CA ILE A 110 -8.12 15.71 4.22
C ILE A 110 -9.03 14.52 4.58
N LEU A 111 -9.74 14.62 5.70
CA LEU A 111 -10.80 13.68 6.05
C LEU A 111 -12.07 14.08 5.27
N LEU A 112 -12.70 13.15 4.56
CA LEU A 112 -13.90 13.44 3.76
C LEU A 112 -15.18 13.55 4.61
N GLU A 113 -15.23 14.55 5.48
CA GLU A 113 -16.38 14.89 6.33
C GLU A 113 -16.71 16.40 6.21
N ASP A 114 -17.92 16.80 6.61
CA ASP A 114 -18.38 18.19 6.48
C ASP A 114 -17.50 19.14 7.29
N ASN A 115 -17.14 20.29 6.69
CA ASN A 115 -16.28 21.33 7.26
C ASN A 115 -14.81 20.94 7.57
N GLU A 116 -14.36 19.73 7.23
CA GLU A 116 -12.97 19.32 7.38
C GLU A 116 -12.04 20.10 6.43
N ILE A 117 -10.79 20.28 6.86
CA ILE A 117 -9.75 21.05 6.14
C ILE A 117 -8.50 20.21 5.87
N PRO A 118 -7.72 20.51 4.80
CA PRO A 118 -6.45 19.84 4.57
C PRO A 118 -5.41 20.08 5.68
N ILE A 119 -4.87 18.98 6.22
CA ILE A 119 -3.81 18.96 7.22
C ILE A 119 -2.47 18.65 6.54
N PRO A 120 -1.45 19.52 6.63
CA PRO A 120 -0.12 19.23 6.11
C PRO A 120 0.57 18.11 6.91
N ARG A 121 1.19 17.16 6.23
CA ARG A 121 1.81 15.98 6.86
C ARG A 121 3.33 15.98 6.84
N GLU A 122 3.95 16.77 5.98
CA GLU A 122 5.41 16.91 5.97
C GLU A 122 5.88 17.71 7.19
N LYS A 123 6.94 17.21 7.84
CA LYS A 123 7.59 17.81 9.02
C LYS A 123 9.09 17.91 8.75
N LYS A 124 9.87 18.66 9.54
CA LYS A 124 11.32 18.87 9.29
C LYS A 124 12.14 17.60 8.99
N LYS A 125 11.78 16.46 9.59
CA LYS A 125 12.45 15.16 9.39
C LYS A 125 11.68 14.17 8.49
N ILE A 126 10.46 14.52 8.06
CA ILE A 126 9.57 13.64 7.29
C ILE A 126 9.24 14.37 6.00
N HIS A 127 9.85 13.93 4.89
CA HIS A 127 9.65 14.50 3.57
C HIS A 127 9.56 13.40 2.50
N GLY A 128 8.89 13.72 1.40
CA GLY A 128 8.65 12.79 0.30
C GLY A 128 7.44 11.87 0.55
N ASP A 129 6.87 11.34 -0.54
CA ASP A 129 5.60 10.59 -0.50
C ASP A 129 5.69 9.38 0.44
N HIS A 130 6.78 8.65 0.36
CA HIS A 130 7.02 7.42 1.10
C HIS A 130 7.07 7.62 2.63
N ALA A 131 7.99 8.45 3.11
CA ALA A 131 8.15 8.69 4.54
C ALA A 131 6.91 9.37 5.13
N THR A 132 6.29 10.27 4.37
CA THR A 132 5.08 10.98 4.80
C THR A 132 3.89 10.03 4.89
N THR A 133 3.70 9.13 3.94
CA THR A 133 2.62 8.11 4.01
C THR A 133 2.80 7.21 5.22
N ILE A 134 4.00 6.70 5.49
CA ILE A 134 4.25 5.83 6.66
C ILE A 134 3.98 6.60 7.95
N ALA A 135 4.56 7.80 8.11
CA ALA A 135 4.37 8.60 9.31
C ALA A 135 2.90 8.98 9.54
N THR A 136 2.17 9.32 8.47
CA THR A 136 0.75 9.65 8.54
C THR A 136 -0.09 8.42 8.92
N TYR A 137 0.24 7.25 8.38
CA TYR A 137 -0.44 6.01 8.73
C TYR A 137 -0.25 5.65 10.20
N ILE A 138 0.99 5.71 10.68
CA ILE A 138 1.31 5.43 12.08
C ILE A 138 0.55 6.38 13.02
N ASP A 139 0.55 7.68 12.70
CA ASP A 139 -0.11 8.73 13.49
C ASP A 139 -1.65 8.55 13.55
N LEU A 140 -2.28 8.17 12.44
CA LEU A 140 -3.74 8.08 12.34
C LEU A 140 -4.33 6.74 12.72
N VAL A 141 -3.61 5.64 12.48
CA VAL A 141 -4.09 4.27 12.74
C VAL A 141 -3.59 3.75 14.08
N GLY A 142 -2.36 4.07 14.48
CA GLY A 142 -1.79 3.64 15.74
C GLY A 142 -1.92 2.13 15.99
N ASP A 143 -2.31 1.77 17.21
CA ASP A 143 -2.39 0.39 17.68
C ASP A 143 -3.58 -0.42 17.12
N ASP A 144 -4.49 0.21 16.36
CA ASP A 144 -5.56 -0.50 15.64
C ASP A 144 -5.00 -1.42 14.54
N ASP A 145 -3.77 -1.16 14.09
CA ASP A 145 -3.02 -2.04 13.20
C ASP A 145 -2.02 -2.88 14.00
N ILE A 146 -2.25 -4.19 14.02
CA ILE A 146 -1.43 -5.15 14.74
C ILE A 146 0.04 -5.12 14.33
N LEU A 147 0.39 -4.70 13.10
CA LEU A 147 1.77 -4.60 12.65
C LEU A 147 2.54 -3.44 13.29
N GLN A 148 1.87 -2.53 14.00
CA GLN A 148 2.50 -1.46 14.76
C GLN A 148 2.79 -1.85 16.22
N THR A 149 2.18 -2.93 16.70
CA THR A 149 2.28 -3.36 18.11
C THR A 149 3.63 -3.97 18.50
N ASN A 150 4.49 -4.26 17.51
CA ASN A 150 5.81 -4.82 17.72
C ASN A 150 6.78 -4.33 16.63
N LYS A 151 8.04 -4.75 16.72
CA LYS A 151 9.16 -4.23 15.94
C LYS A 151 9.98 -5.35 15.31
N VAL A 152 10.67 -5.00 14.23
CA VAL A 152 11.76 -5.81 13.65
C VAL A 152 13.04 -5.06 13.94
N GLN A 153 13.97 -5.66 14.67
CA GLN A 153 15.25 -5.03 15.05
C GLN A 153 15.05 -3.62 15.63
N GLU A 154 14.18 -3.48 16.63
CA GLU A 154 13.83 -2.20 17.28
C GLU A 154 13.17 -1.13 16.38
N THR A 155 12.82 -1.48 15.13
CA THR A 155 12.21 -0.57 14.16
C THR A 155 10.76 -1.00 13.88
N ASN A 156 9.84 -0.02 13.78
CA ASN A 156 8.48 -0.29 13.32
C ASN A 156 8.50 -1.01 11.96
N VAL A 157 7.63 -1.99 11.76
CA VAL A 157 7.58 -2.86 10.58
C VAL A 157 7.64 -2.08 9.26
N TYR A 158 6.87 -1.01 9.12
CA TYR A 158 6.82 -0.23 7.88
C TYR A 158 8.11 0.53 7.59
N HIS A 159 8.74 1.07 8.63
CA HIS A 159 10.04 1.70 8.51
C HIS A 159 11.14 0.67 8.21
N TRP A 160 11.06 -0.53 8.80
CA TRP A 160 12.02 -1.60 8.54
C TRP A 160 11.97 -2.05 7.07
N ILE A 161 10.77 -2.30 6.51
CA ILE A 161 10.61 -2.67 5.10
C ILE A 161 11.08 -1.54 4.17
N MET A 162 10.83 -0.28 4.53
CA MET A 162 11.35 0.87 3.77
C MET A 162 12.88 0.90 3.74
N GLU A 163 13.52 0.69 4.89
CA GLU A 163 14.99 0.69 4.97
C GLU A 163 15.60 -0.53 4.28
N LEU A 164 14.94 -1.69 4.34
CA LEU A 164 15.31 -2.85 3.54
C LEU A 164 15.27 -2.53 2.04
N ARG A 165 14.19 -1.91 1.55
CA ARG A 165 14.11 -1.43 0.15
C ARG A 165 15.23 -0.45 -0.17
N ASN A 166 15.51 0.51 0.71
CA ASN A 166 16.55 1.51 0.49
C ASN A 166 17.94 0.86 0.40
N ARG A 167 18.20 -0.16 1.23
CA ARG A 167 19.44 -0.95 1.18
C ARG A 167 19.58 -1.63 -0.17
N ILE A 168 18.62 -2.48 -0.55
CA ILE A 168 18.68 -3.30 -1.77
C ILE A 168 18.69 -2.46 -3.05
N HIS A 169 17.87 -1.40 -3.12
CA HIS A 169 17.70 -0.64 -4.36
C HIS A 169 18.77 0.44 -4.56
N TYR A 170 19.23 1.08 -3.49
CA TYR A 170 20.07 2.28 -3.61
C TYR A 170 21.45 2.19 -2.98
N ARG A 171 21.64 1.38 -1.93
CA ARG A 171 22.92 1.32 -1.18
C ARG A 171 23.78 0.15 -1.61
N GLU A 172 23.17 -0.98 -1.95
CA GLU A 172 23.89 -2.12 -2.48
C GLU A 172 24.35 -1.86 -3.92
N ARG A 173 25.57 -2.28 -4.23
CA ARG A 173 26.19 -2.02 -5.53
C ARG A 173 25.56 -2.82 -6.67
N ALA A 174 24.94 -3.95 -6.34
CA ALA A 174 24.36 -4.91 -7.26
C ALA A 174 23.33 -5.75 -6.51
N PHE A 175 22.40 -6.32 -7.26
CA PHE A 175 21.50 -7.35 -6.74
C PHE A 175 22.27 -8.62 -6.36
N GLN A 176 21.74 -9.34 -5.38
CA GLN A 176 22.47 -10.40 -4.68
C GLN A 176 22.27 -11.80 -5.28
N GLU A 177 21.40 -11.92 -6.29
CA GLU A 177 21.16 -13.17 -7.01
C GLU A 177 22.49 -13.80 -7.49
N PRO A 178 22.68 -15.11 -7.26
CA PRO A 178 21.71 -16.11 -6.78
C PRO A 178 21.67 -16.31 -5.25
N THR A 179 22.36 -15.50 -4.45
CA THR A 179 22.44 -15.67 -2.99
C THR A 179 21.09 -15.36 -2.34
N GLN A 180 20.43 -16.35 -1.75
CA GLN A 180 19.13 -16.17 -1.10
C GLN A 180 19.28 -15.38 0.21
N GLN A 181 18.81 -14.13 0.23
CA GLN A 181 18.74 -13.31 1.44
C GLN A 181 17.32 -12.75 1.65
N HIS A 182 16.98 -12.44 2.90
CA HIS A 182 15.72 -11.78 3.33
C HIS A 182 14.43 -12.58 3.14
N PHE A 183 14.56 -13.83 2.70
CA PHE A 183 13.46 -14.77 2.51
C PHE A 183 13.93 -16.16 2.94
N VAL A 184 13.02 -16.93 3.54
CA VAL A 184 13.27 -18.33 3.87
C VAL A 184 13.33 -19.23 2.63
N ALA A 185 14.14 -20.29 2.70
CA ALA A 185 14.39 -21.22 1.61
C ALA A 185 13.10 -21.81 1.00
N ASN A 186 12.07 -22.04 1.82
CA ASN A 186 10.79 -22.60 1.41
C ASN A 186 10.09 -21.77 0.32
N LEU A 187 10.34 -20.46 0.25
CA LEU A 187 9.75 -19.57 -0.76
C LEU A 187 10.38 -19.73 -2.14
N PHE A 188 11.60 -20.27 -2.22
CA PHE A 188 12.33 -20.51 -3.47
C PHE A 188 12.03 -21.87 -4.11
N ASN A 189 11.14 -22.65 -3.50
CA ASN A 189 10.73 -23.96 -3.98
C ASN A 189 9.22 -23.96 -4.22
N LYS A 190 8.80 -24.19 -5.47
CA LYS A 190 7.39 -24.16 -5.90
C LYS A 190 6.51 -25.18 -5.20
N GLN A 191 7.08 -26.28 -4.71
CA GLN A 191 6.35 -27.30 -3.96
C GLN A 191 6.06 -26.88 -2.52
N THR A 192 6.87 -25.97 -1.93
CA THR A 192 6.75 -25.55 -0.51
C THR A 192 6.33 -24.09 -0.34
N ALA A 193 6.45 -23.26 -1.37
CA ALA A 193 6.17 -21.82 -1.29
C ALA A 193 4.72 -21.53 -0.91
N LYS A 194 3.78 -22.32 -1.43
CA LYS A 194 2.35 -22.22 -1.11
C LYS A 194 2.13 -22.40 0.40
N ASP A 195 2.66 -23.49 0.96
CA ASP A 195 2.47 -23.83 2.37
C ASP A 195 3.05 -22.75 3.28
N GLN A 196 4.23 -22.21 2.94
CA GLN A 196 4.85 -21.11 3.69
C GLN A 196 4.00 -19.83 3.68
N ILE A 197 3.36 -19.52 2.55
CA ILE A 197 2.50 -18.33 2.40
C ILE A 197 1.19 -18.51 3.14
N GLU A 198 0.61 -19.71 3.09
CA GLU A 198 -0.59 -20.06 3.87
C GLU A 198 -0.29 -20.01 5.37
N GLU A 199 0.89 -20.46 5.80
CA GLU A 199 1.35 -20.34 7.18
C GLU A 199 1.41 -18.87 7.65
N TYR A 200 1.97 -17.97 6.84
CA TYR A 200 1.99 -16.54 7.16
C TYR A 200 0.60 -15.93 7.30
N LEU A 201 -0.34 -16.32 6.43
CA LEU A 201 -1.71 -15.80 6.45
C LEU A 201 -2.56 -16.37 7.59
N CYS A 202 -2.30 -17.61 7.99
CA CYS A 202 -2.97 -18.25 9.12
C CYS A 202 -2.39 -17.87 10.48
N ASP A 203 -1.27 -17.14 10.52
CA ASP A 203 -0.61 -16.70 11.75
C ASP A 203 -1.48 -15.68 12.52
N LYS A 204 -2.17 -16.17 13.56
CA LYS A 204 -3.11 -15.38 14.36
C LYS A 204 -2.39 -14.34 15.22
N ASP A 205 -1.30 -14.75 15.86
CA ASP A 205 -0.31 -13.86 16.47
C ASP A 205 0.73 -13.59 15.40
N PRO A 206 0.86 -12.39 14.80
CA PRO A 206 1.66 -12.15 13.61
C PRO A 206 3.19 -12.20 13.85
N LYS A 207 3.68 -13.31 14.42
CA LYS A 207 5.07 -13.58 14.79
C LYS A 207 5.97 -13.46 13.57
N TYR A 208 5.55 -14.03 12.44
CA TYR A 208 6.32 -13.95 11.20
C TYR A 208 6.46 -12.53 10.66
N CYS A 209 5.54 -11.62 11.00
CA CYS A 209 5.64 -10.21 10.61
C CYS A 209 6.74 -9.47 11.39
N PHE A 210 7.26 -10.06 12.47
CA PHE A 210 8.27 -9.44 13.34
C PHE A 210 9.63 -10.16 13.29
N LEU A 211 9.75 -11.23 12.51
CA LEU A 211 11.02 -11.94 12.28
C LEU A 211 11.70 -11.44 11.00
N GLU A 212 13.00 -11.15 11.07
CA GLU A 212 13.75 -10.50 9.99
C GLU A 212 13.63 -11.22 8.63
N ASP A 213 13.85 -12.53 8.61
CA ASP A 213 13.85 -13.35 7.38
C ASP A 213 12.45 -13.64 6.81
N HIS A 214 11.41 -13.26 7.55
CA HIS A 214 10.01 -13.50 7.20
C HIS A 214 9.26 -12.21 6.89
N CYS A 215 9.59 -11.12 7.61
CA CYS A 215 8.85 -9.87 7.63
C CYS A 215 8.65 -9.29 6.22
N CYS A 216 9.65 -9.41 5.35
CA CYS A 216 9.60 -8.83 4.01
C CYS A 216 8.39 -9.31 3.19
N LEU A 217 7.96 -10.57 3.37
CA LEU A 217 6.76 -11.11 2.71
C LEU A 217 5.56 -11.26 3.66
N ALA A 218 5.79 -11.67 4.92
CA ALA A 218 4.72 -11.91 5.88
C ALA A 218 3.91 -10.63 6.21
N ALA A 219 4.59 -9.50 6.43
CA ALA A 219 3.91 -8.25 6.77
C ALA A 219 3.05 -7.67 5.62
N PRO A 220 3.54 -7.60 4.36
CA PRO A 220 2.68 -7.20 3.24
C PRO A 220 1.46 -8.12 3.05
N LEU A 221 1.61 -9.43 3.24
CA LEU A 221 0.49 -10.40 3.15
C LEU A 221 -0.54 -10.17 4.25
N LYS A 222 -0.09 -10.01 5.50
CA LYS A 222 -0.97 -9.73 6.63
C LYS A 222 -1.71 -8.42 6.44
N LEU A 223 -1.00 -7.36 6.02
CA LEU A 223 -1.59 -6.07 5.72
C LEU A 223 -2.61 -6.17 4.58
N ALA A 224 -2.31 -6.90 3.50
CA ALA A 224 -3.25 -7.12 2.40
C ALA A 224 -4.53 -7.82 2.86
N SER A 225 -4.41 -8.83 3.73
CA SER A 225 -5.56 -9.53 4.32
C SER A 225 -6.43 -8.61 5.19
N ILE A 226 -5.81 -7.75 6.02
CA ILE A 226 -6.54 -6.76 6.84
C ILE A 226 -7.25 -5.76 5.93
N VAL A 227 -6.52 -5.13 5.01
CA VAL A 227 -7.05 -4.11 4.11
C VAL A 227 -8.12 -4.66 3.17
N ARG A 228 -8.07 -5.95 2.80
CA ARG A 228 -9.10 -6.61 2.01
C ARG A 228 -10.49 -6.51 2.66
N ASN A 229 -10.56 -6.67 3.98
CA ASN A 229 -11.82 -6.59 4.71
C ASN A 229 -12.33 -5.14 4.73
N ASP A 230 -11.46 -4.20 5.11
CA ASP A 230 -11.78 -2.78 5.16
C ASP A 230 -12.28 -2.25 3.82
N ILE A 231 -11.59 -2.58 2.72
CA ILE A 231 -11.97 -2.08 1.39
C ILE A 231 -13.26 -2.72 0.88
N GLY A 232 -13.53 -3.98 1.22
CA GLY A 232 -14.79 -4.63 0.86
C GLY A 232 -15.99 -3.91 1.48
N VAL A 233 -15.89 -3.53 2.76
CA VAL A 233 -16.90 -2.74 3.45
C VAL A 233 -17.00 -1.34 2.86
N PHE A 234 -15.87 -0.67 2.64
CA PHE A 234 -15.85 0.69 2.10
C PHE A 234 -16.44 0.78 0.69
N LEU A 235 -16.18 -0.20 -0.18
CA LEU A 235 -16.67 -0.20 -1.55
C LEU A 235 -18.09 -0.76 -1.71
N GLU A 236 -18.57 -1.55 -0.73
CA GLU A 236 -19.82 -2.32 -0.82
C GLU A 236 -19.84 -3.30 -2.01
N ARG A 237 -18.66 -3.71 -2.48
CA ARG A 237 -18.45 -4.66 -3.58
C ARG A 237 -17.04 -5.27 -3.52
N SER A 238 -16.74 -6.24 -4.40
CA SER A 238 -15.37 -6.72 -4.57
C SER A 238 -14.46 -5.57 -5.05
N PRO A 239 -13.24 -5.42 -4.47
CA PRO A 239 -12.32 -4.37 -4.85
C PRO A 239 -11.71 -4.56 -6.25
N LEU A 240 -11.70 -5.80 -6.77
CA LEU A 240 -11.07 -6.13 -8.04
C LEU A 240 -12.09 -6.73 -9.01
N ASP A 241 -12.14 -6.19 -10.23
CA ASP A 241 -12.93 -6.76 -11.32
C ASP A 241 -12.29 -8.04 -11.89
N GLN A 242 -13.10 -8.85 -12.61
CA GLN A 242 -12.66 -10.14 -13.12
C GLN A 242 -11.36 -10.09 -13.96
N PRO A 243 -11.15 -9.10 -14.85
CA PRO A 243 -9.86 -8.92 -15.53
C PRO A 243 -8.68 -8.79 -14.57
N LYS A 244 -8.76 -7.90 -13.57
CA LYS A 244 -7.71 -7.70 -12.56
C LYS A 244 -7.46 -8.98 -11.75
N GLN A 245 -8.52 -9.69 -11.36
CA GLN A 245 -8.39 -10.99 -10.67
C GLN A 245 -7.66 -12.03 -11.51
N ASN A 246 -7.95 -12.09 -12.82
CA ASN A 246 -7.34 -13.05 -13.72
C ASN A 246 -5.83 -12.81 -13.91
N GLU A 247 -5.39 -11.55 -13.93
CA GLU A 247 -3.96 -11.22 -13.99
C GLU A 247 -3.22 -11.69 -12.73
N ILE A 248 -3.82 -11.49 -11.54
CA ILE A 248 -3.24 -11.98 -10.28
C ILE A 248 -3.17 -13.51 -10.27
N LYS A 249 -4.25 -14.20 -10.70
CA LYS A 249 -4.28 -15.68 -10.79
C LYS A 249 -3.14 -16.22 -11.65
N LYS A 250 -2.86 -15.61 -12.81
CA LYS A 250 -1.75 -16.03 -13.70
C LYS A 250 -0.41 -16.06 -12.95
N LEU A 251 -0.08 -14.99 -12.21
CA LEU A 251 1.18 -14.88 -11.47
C LEU A 251 1.34 -15.98 -10.43
N VAL A 252 0.29 -16.29 -9.68
CA VAL A 252 0.37 -17.18 -8.51
C VAL A 252 0.05 -18.65 -8.83
N SER A 253 -0.47 -18.93 -10.03
CA SER A 253 -0.83 -20.28 -10.48
C SER A 253 0.34 -21.25 -10.55
N SER A 254 1.54 -20.76 -10.86
CA SER A 254 2.74 -21.60 -11.00
C SER A 254 3.15 -22.30 -9.70
N ILE A 255 2.67 -21.80 -8.56
CA ILE A 255 2.87 -22.38 -7.23
C ILE A 255 1.55 -22.85 -6.59
N GLY A 256 0.45 -22.89 -7.34
CA GLY A 256 -0.85 -23.40 -6.87
C GLY A 256 -1.59 -22.51 -5.87
N LEU A 257 -1.17 -21.26 -5.69
CA LEU A 257 -1.84 -20.29 -4.81
C LEU A 257 -3.19 -19.80 -5.36
N ASP A 258 -3.42 -19.93 -6.67
CA ASP A 258 -4.69 -19.60 -7.32
C ASP A 258 -5.85 -20.46 -6.82
N LYS A 259 -5.53 -21.64 -6.26
CA LYS A 259 -6.45 -22.61 -5.66
C LYS A 259 -6.46 -22.56 -4.13
N SER A 260 -5.72 -21.63 -3.52
CA SER A 260 -5.68 -21.48 -2.06
C SER A 260 -6.97 -20.84 -1.55
N ASN A 261 -7.66 -21.52 -0.64
CA ASN A 261 -8.81 -20.94 0.06
C ASN A 261 -8.42 -19.84 1.06
N ILE A 262 -7.11 -19.65 1.31
CA ILE A 262 -6.56 -18.68 2.27
C ILE A 262 -6.06 -17.44 1.53
N PHE A 263 -5.33 -17.61 0.42
CA PHE A 263 -4.80 -16.50 -0.37
C PHE A 263 -5.80 -15.93 -1.38
N ALA A 264 -6.63 -16.77 -2.03
CA ALA A 264 -7.58 -16.31 -3.04
C ALA A 264 -8.53 -15.19 -2.57
N PRO A 265 -9.04 -15.21 -1.31
CA PRO A 265 -9.84 -14.10 -0.75
C PRO A 265 -9.20 -12.71 -0.87
N ILE A 266 -7.87 -12.61 -0.90
CA ILE A 266 -7.16 -11.33 -1.01
C ILE A 266 -7.42 -10.67 -2.37
N TYR A 267 -7.64 -11.42 -3.45
CA TYR A 267 -7.89 -10.85 -4.77
C TYR A 267 -9.29 -11.13 -5.33
N SER A 268 -10.11 -11.95 -4.66
CA SER A 268 -11.50 -12.21 -5.08
C SER A 268 -12.48 -11.15 -4.57
#